data_AF-U1RQN0-F1
#
_entry.id   AF-U1RQN0-F1
#
_cell.length_a   1.000
_cell.length_b   1.000
_cell.length_c   1.000
_cell.angle_alpha   90.00
_cell.angle_beta   90.00
_cell.angle_gamma   90.00
#
_symmetry.space_group_name_H-M   'P 1'
#
loop_
_entity.id
_entity.type
_entity.pdbx_description
1 polymer ?
#
loop_
_entity_poly.entity_id
_entity_poly.type
_entity_poly.pdbx_seq_one_letter_code
_entity_poly.pdbx_strand_id
1 'polypeptide(L)'
;ETARASVRRAADERAAIETERARAQAATNEVREEIDQLTKELGNLTDAAHREEVARAEQRMRLEALAERVMSELGLELDLLVEEYGPHMLVPDVVDESGVVPGSGAEPAAERADAHASTGSGHPGRPYVRSEQEKRLAKASRDLARLGKVNPLALEEHAALEQRHQFLAEQLADLKRSRDDLLSIVEEIDARVQEVFAQAYEDTARQFASVFDRLFPGGEGRLVLTDPDDMLTTGIEIEARPAGKKVKRLSLLSGGERSLAAVALLVAIFKARPSPFYVMDEVEAALDDTNLGRLLEIFTELRRSSQLIIITHQKRTMEVADALYGITMRDGITKAVSQRLAQPDRDTAVTPDV
;
A
#
# COMPACT_ATOMS: atom_id res chain seq x y z
N GLU A 1 6.21 -149.42 20.92
CA GLU A 1 6.27 -148.46 22.05
C GLU A 1 7.25 -147.30 21.84
N THR A 2 8.39 -147.50 21.16
CA THR A 2 9.39 -146.46 20.85
C THR A 2 8.85 -145.23 20.11
N ALA A 3 7.93 -145.40 19.16
CA ALA A 3 7.33 -144.29 18.42
C ALA A 3 6.43 -143.37 19.28
N ARG A 4 5.84 -143.86 20.38
CA ARG A 4 5.01 -143.03 21.26
C ARG A 4 5.85 -142.17 22.21
N ALA A 5 7.02 -142.65 22.63
CA ALA A 5 7.94 -141.91 23.49
C ALA A 5 8.65 -140.76 22.74
N SER A 6 9.02 -140.97 21.47
CA SER A 6 9.58 -139.90 20.63
C SER A 6 8.57 -138.80 20.33
N VAL A 7 7.31 -139.15 20.11
CA VAL A 7 6.22 -138.18 19.91
C VAL A 7 5.95 -137.34 21.17
N ARG A 8 6.01 -137.93 22.37
CA ARG A 8 5.90 -137.17 23.63
C ARG A 8 7.07 -136.21 23.83
N ARG A 9 8.32 -136.66 23.63
CA ARG A 9 9.50 -135.78 23.75
C ARG A 9 9.45 -134.61 22.76
N ALA A 10 9.06 -134.87 21.51
CA ALA A 10 8.87 -133.82 20.52
C ALA A 10 7.73 -132.85 20.89
N ALA A 11 6.67 -133.33 21.55
CA ALA A 11 5.58 -132.49 22.04
C ALA A 11 6.01 -131.60 23.22
N ASP A 12 6.80 -132.13 24.15
CA ASP A 12 7.32 -131.36 25.31
C ASP A 12 8.36 -130.31 24.86
N GLU A 13 9.26 -130.66 23.94
CA GLU A 13 10.20 -129.72 23.31
C GLU A 13 9.47 -128.61 22.55
N ARG A 14 8.42 -128.97 21.79
CA ARG A 14 7.57 -127.99 21.11
C ARG A 14 6.86 -127.07 22.09
N ALA A 15 6.33 -127.61 23.20
CA ALA A 15 5.67 -126.82 24.23
C ALA A 15 6.64 -125.84 24.91
N ALA A 16 7.87 -126.27 25.20
CA ALA A 16 8.92 -125.39 25.74
C ALA A 16 9.24 -124.24 24.78
N ILE A 17 9.47 -124.53 23.49
CA ILE A 17 9.72 -123.52 22.46
C ILE A 17 8.52 -122.58 22.28
N GLU A 18 7.29 -123.09 22.33
CA GLU A 18 6.08 -122.26 22.26
C GLU A 18 5.98 -121.31 23.47
N THR A 19 6.34 -121.76 24.68
CA THR A 19 6.37 -120.88 25.86
C THR A 19 7.47 -119.83 25.82
N GLU A 20 8.67 -120.19 25.35
CA GLU A 20 9.76 -119.22 25.16
C GLU A 20 9.42 -118.18 24.09
N ARG A 21 8.85 -118.63 22.96
CA ARG A 21 8.34 -117.73 21.92
C ARG A 21 7.25 -116.81 22.45
N ALA A 22 6.32 -117.32 23.26
CA ALA A 22 5.28 -116.51 23.87
C ALA A 22 5.85 -115.44 24.82
N ARG A 23 6.85 -115.78 25.64
CA ARG A 23 7.55 -114.82 26.51
C ARG A 23 8.32 -113.76 25.72
N ALA A 24 9.07 -114.18 24.70
CA ALA A 24 9.79 -113.25 23.83
C ALA A 24 8.83 -112.32 23.08
N GLN A 25 7.68 -112.84 22.63
CA GLN A 25 6.64 -112.05 21.98
C GLN A 25 6.01 -111.04 22.95
N ALA A 26 5.75 -111.45 24.20
CA ALA A 26 5.21 -110.55 25.23
C ALA A 26 6.21 -109.42 25.55
N ALA A 27 7.49 -109.72 25.76
CA ALA A 27 8.53 -108.71 25.99
C ALA A 27 8.70 -107.77 24.80
N THR A 28 8.59 -108.29 23.56
CA THR A 28 8.64 -107.46 22.35
C THR A 28 7.44 -106.52 22.26
N ASN A 29 6.26 -106.98 22.66
CA ASN A 29 5.07 -106.14 22.67
C ASN A 29 5.15 -105.05 23.74
N GLU A 30 5.66 -105.36 24.94
CA GLU A 30 5.87 -104.39 26.03
C GLU A 30 6.85 -103.27 25.60
N VAL A 31 8.00 -103.63 25.02
CA VAL A 31 8.96 -102.64 24.49
C VAL A 31 8.34 -101.82 23.35
N ARG A 32 7.47 -102.39 22.51
CA ARG A 32 6.76 -101.64 21.46
C ARG A 32 5.77 -100.63 22.06
N GLU A 33 5.02 -101.03 23.09
CA GLU A 33 4.10 -100.13 23.78
C GLU A 33 4.85 -98.97 24.46
N GLU A 34 6.01 -99.24 25.07
CA GLU A 34 6.89 -98.20 25.63
C GLU A 34 7.42 -97.26 24.55
N ILE A 35 7.88 -97.78 23.41
CA ILE A 35 8.34 -96.96 22.27
C ILE A 35 7.19 -96.08 21.75
N ASP A 36 6.00 -96.64 21.60
CA ASP A 36 4.82 -95.89 21.14
C ASP A 36 4.43 -94.78 22.13
N GLN A 37 4.53 -95.05 23.44
CA GLN A 37 4.28 -94.04 24.48
C GLN A 37 5.33 -92.93 24.47
N LEU A 38 6.62 -93.28 24.47
CA LEU A 38 7.71 -92.31 24.40
C LEU A 38 7.68 -91.48 23.12
N THR A 39 7.28 -92.09 22.00
CA THR A 39 7.12 -91.38 20.71
C THR A 39 5.99 -90.34 20.79
N LYS A 40 4.87 -90.66 21.46
CA LYS A 40 3.78 -89.71 21.71
C LYS A 40 4.21 -88.57 22.64
N GLU A 41 4.92 -88.90 23.72
CA GLU A 41 5.44 -87.90 24.65
C GLU A 41 6.43 -86.96 23.97
N LEU A 42 7.34 -87.50 23.14
CA LEU A 42 8.27 -86.70 22.35
C LEU A 42 7.55 -85.81 21.35
N GLY A 43 6.50 -86.31 20.68
CA GLY A 43 5.65 -85.50 19.80
C GLY A 43 5.01 -84.32 20.54
N ASN A 44 4.36 -84.58 21.68
CA ASN A 44 3.72 -83.54 22.48
C ASN A 44 4.71 -82.49 23.01
N LEU A 45 5.89 -82.91 23.45
CA LEU A 45 6.94 -82.00 23.92
C LEU A 45 7.52 -81.16 22.77
N THR A 46 7.70 -81.74 21.59
CA THR A 46 8.18 -81.03 20.41
C THR A 46 7.17 -79.97 19.96
N ASP A 47 5.87 -80.32 19.93
CA ASP A 47 4.80 -79.37 19.60
C ASP A 47 4.67 -78.25 20.64
N ALA A 48 4.91 -78.54 21.93
CA ALA A 48 4.95 -77.51 22.97
C ALA A 48 6.15 -76.57 22.79
N ALA A 49 7.34 -77.11 22.55
CA ALA A 49 8.55 -76.32 22.31
C ALA A 49 8.40 -75.42 21.07
N HIS A 50 7.88 -75.96 19.97
CA HIS A 50 7.66 -75.18 18.75
C HIS A 50 6.65 -74.04 18.98
N ARG A 51 5.57 -74.28 19.72
CA ARG A 51 4.61 -73.22 20.09
C ARG A 51 5.26 -72.11 20.92
N GLU A 52 6.14 -72.46 21.87
CA GLU A 52 6.88 -71.45 22.65
C GLU A 52 7.87 -70.66 21.80
N GLU A 53 8.57 -71.32 20.86
CA GLU A 53 9.48 -70.65 19.93
C GLU A 53 8.75 -69.63 19.05
N VAL A 54 7.59 -70.03 18.49
CA VAL A 54 6.74 -69.12 17.71
C VAL A 54 6.27 -67.95 18.56
N ALA A 55 5.79 -68.20 19.79
CA ALA A 55 5.37 -67.14 20.70
C ALA A 55 6.51 -66.17 21.05
N ARG A 56 7.73 -66.67 21.29
CA ARG A 56 8.92 -65.83 21.53
C ARG A 56 9.29 -65.00 20.31
N ALA A 57 9.23 -65.58 19.12
CA ALA A 57 9.49 -64.86 17.87
C ALA A 57 8.47 -63.74 17.66
N GLU A 58 7.19 -64.00 17.87
CA GLU A 58 6.13 -62.99 17.78
C GLU A 58 6.34 -61.83 18.77
N GLN A 59 6.67 -62.13 20.03
CA GLN A 59 6.93 -61.09 21.03
C GLN A 59 8.17 -60.27 20.69
N ARG A 60 9.22 -60.91 20.19
CA ARG A 60 10.43 -60.21 19.73
C ARG A 60 10.12 -59.24 18.59
N MET A 61 9.37 -59.69 17.58
CA MET A 61 8.96 -58.82 16.47
C MET A 61 8.12 -57.63 16.94
N ARG A 62 7.22 -57.83 17.93
CA ARG A 62 6.44 -56.73 18.52
C ARG A 62 7.33 -55.71 19.24
N LEU A 63 8.34 -56.16 19.97
CA LEU A 63 9.29 -55.26 20.64
C LEU A 63 10.13 -54.48 19.63
N GLU A 64 10.62 -55.13 18.58
CA GLU A 64 11.37 -54.48 17.50
C GLU A 64 10.51 -53.40 16.79
N ALA A 65 9.25 -53.71 16.47
CA ALA A 65 8.33 -52.75 15.86
C ALA A 65 8.02 -51.56 16.80
N LEU A 66 7.91 -51.79 18.10
CA LEU A 66 7.72 -50.71 19.09
C LEU A 66 8.97 -49.84 19.19
N ALA A 67 10.17 -50.43 19.22
CA ALA A 67 11.42 -49.70 19.27
C ALA A 67 11.61 -48.79 18.05
N GLU A 68 11.34 -49.31 16.85
CA GLU A 68 11.40 -48.52 15.61
C GLU A 68 10.42 -47.34 15.64
N ARG A 69 9.19 -47.57 16.14
CA ARG A 69 8.20 -46.50 16.29
C ARG A 69 8.65 -45.43 17.28
N VAL A 70 9.19 -45.83 18.43
CA VAL A 70 9.69 -44.90 19.45
C VAL A 70 10.84 -44.04 18.88
N MET A 71 11.78 -44.65 18.17
CA MET A 71 12.87 -43.93 17.51
C MET A 71 12.34 -42.92 16.49
N SER A 72 11.35 -43.29 15.69
CA SER A 72 10.78 -42.43 14.64
C SER A 72 9.98 -41.26 15.21
N GLU A 73 9.15 -41.51 16.23
CA GLU A 73 8.24 -40.50 16.79
C GLU A 73 8.93 -39.60 17.83
N LEU A 74 9.81 -40.17 18.66
CA LEU A 74 10.41 -39.49 19.82
C LEU A 74 11.91 -39.27 19.71
N GLY A 75 12.61 -39.98 18.82
CA GLY A 75 14.07 -39.88 18.67
C GLY A 75 14.86 -40.48 19.84
N LEU A 76 14.25 -41.34 20.65
CA LEU A 76 14.85 -41.94 21.86
C LEU A 76 14.99 -43.46 21.72
N GLU A 77 16.08 -44.02 22.24
CA GLU A 77 16.23 -45.48 22.33
C GLU A 77 15.26 -46.05 23.38
N LEU A 78 14.79 -47.30 23.15
CA LEU A 78 13.78 -47.94 23.99
C LEU A 78 14.22 -48.05 25.46
N ASP A 79 15.46 -48.45 25.70
CA ASP A 79 16.00 -48.65 27.05
C ASP A 79 16.06 -47.31 27.81
N LEU A 80 16.53 -46.24 27.15
CA LEU A 80 16.57 -44.89 27.71
C LEU A 80 15.17 -44.36 27.99
N LEU A 81 14.22 -44.57 27.08
CA LEU A 81 12.82 -44.17 27.28
C LEU A 81 12.23 -44.85 28.52
N VAL A 82 12.45 -46.15 28.68
CA VAL A 82 11.97 -46.87 29.86
C VAL A 82 12.68 -46.37 31.11
N GLU A 83 14.00 -46.24 31.08
CA GLU A 83 14.79 -45.82 32.25
C GLU A 83 14.36 -44.44 32.77
N GLU A 84 14.25 -43.45 31.89
CA GLU A 84 13.97 -42.05 32.26
C GLU A 84 12.49 -41.70 32.34
N TYR A 85 11.62 -42.38 31.57
CA TYR A 85 10.20 -42.05 31.44
C TYR A 85 9.26 -43.24 31.72
N GLY A 86 9.78 -44.33 32.27
CA GLY A 86 9.00 -45.51 32.62
C GLY A 86 8.06 -45.30 33.82
N PRO A 87 7.15 -46.26 34.08
CA PRO A 87 6.20 -46.18 35.20
C PRO A 87 6.84 -46.10 36.60
N HIS A 88 8.11 -46.47 36.72
CA HIS A 88 8.88 -46.35 37.97
C HIS A 88 9.35 -44.93 38.26
N MET A 89 9.28 -44.03 37.28
CA MET A 89 9.64 -42.62 37.45
C MET A 89 8.44 -41.80 37.90
N LEU A 90 8.71 -40.79 38.71
CA LEU A 90 7.69 -39.83 39.13
C LEU A 90 7.36 -38.90 37.98
N VAL A 91 6.07 -38.66 37.76
CA VAL A 91 5.61 -37.76 36.70
C VAL A 91 5.73 -36.31 37.20
N PRO A 92 6.44 -35.43 36.47
CA PRO A 92 6.53 -34.03 36.83
C PRO A 92 5.16 -33.34 36.86
N ASP A 93 4.92 -32.51 37.88
CA ASP A 93 3.78 -31.61 37.94
C ASP A 93 4.01 -30.47 36.95
N VAL A 94 3.63 -30.70 35.69
CA VAL A 94 3.59 -29.65 34.67
C VAL A 94 2.52 -28.64 35.11
N VAL A 95 2.95 -27.44 35.49
CA VAL A 95 2.06 -26.34 35.83
C VAL A 95 1.25 -26.01 34.57
N ASP A 96 -0.04 -26.35 34.56
CA ASP A 96 -0.95 -25.91 33.50
C ASP A 96 -0.97 -24.36 33.55
N GLU A 97 -0.95 -23.68 32.40
CA GLU A 97 -1.00 -22.19 32.33
C GLU A 97 -2.20 -21.57 33.07
N SER A 98 -3.17 -22.41 33.45
CA SER A 98 -4.31 -22.08 34.30
C SER A 98 -3.99 -21.97 35.81
N GLY A 99 -2.77 -22.28 36.26
CA GLY A 99 -2.33 -22.08 37.65
C GLY A 99 -3.03 -22.96 38.69
N VAL A 100 -3.79 -23.97 38.27
CA VAL A 100 -4.52 -24.87 39.17
C VAL A 100 -3.90 -26.25 39.16
N VAL A 101 -3.25 -26.59 40.27
CA VAL A 101 -2.82 -27.95 40.59
C VAL A 101 -4.07 -28.76 40.95
N PRO A 102 -4.43 -29.85 40.23
CA PRO A 102 -5.58 -30.66 40.61
C PRO A 102 -5.23 -31.41 41.92
N GLY A 103 -5.91 -31.06 43.02
CA GLY A 103 -5.88 -31.82 44.27
C GLY A 103 -5.26 -31.16 45.50
N SER A 104 -4.69 -29.95 45.41
CA SER A 104 -4.30 -29.18 46.59
C SER A 104 -5.31 -28.05 46.81
N GLY A 105 -6.12 -28.14 47.86
CA GLY A 105 -7.03 -27.08 48.29
C GLY A 105 -6.31 -25.87 48.90
N ALA A 106 -5.31 -25.32 48.21
CA ALA A 106 -4.59 -24.12 48.62
C ALA A 106 -4.82 -23.01 47.59
N GLU A 107 -5.22 -21.85 48.10
CA GLU A 107 -5.56 -20.63 47.37
C GLU A 107 -4.39 -20.10 46.52
N PRO A 108 -4.66 -19.38 45.41
CA PRO A 108 -3.62 -18.88 44.54
C PRO A 108 -3.01 -17.61 45.14
N ALA A 109 -1.75 -17.68 45.57
CA ALA A 109 -0.94 -16.50 45.83
C ALA A 109 -0.25 -16.08 44.52
N ALA A 110 -0.56 -14.86 44.09
CA ALA A 110 0.04 -14.20 42.95
C ALA A 110 1.53 -13.92 43.18
N GLU A 111 2.38 -14.20 42.19
CA GLU A 111 3.40 -13.28 41.70
C GLU A 111 4.09 -13.87 40.46
N ARG A 112 4.10 -13.10 39.38
CA ARG A 112 4.84 -13.36 38.15
C ARG A 112 6.26 -12.82 38.35
N ALA A 113 7.26 -13.69 38.24
CA ALA A 113 8.64 -13.28 37.96
C ALA A 113 9.34 -14.40 37.17
N ASP A 114 9.90 -13.99 36.04
CA ASP A 114 10.95 -14.60 35.21
C ASP A 114 11.38 -16.05 35.54
N ALA A 115 11.22 -16.95 34.56
CA ALA A 115 11.83 -18.28 34.59
C ALA A 115 12.58 -18.59 33.28
N HIS A 116 13.70 -17.90 33.07
CA HIS A 116 14.85 -18.56 32.47
C HIS A 116 15.45 -19.51 33.52
N ALA A 117 15.58 -20.78 33.16
CA ALA A 117 16.46 -21.79 33.77
C ALA A 117 16.65 -21.75 35.31
N SER A 118 15.86 -22.56 36.02
CA SER A 118 16.37 -23.22 37.22
C SER A 118 15.80 -24.64 37.34
N THR A 119 16.64 -25.60 36.95
CA THR A 119 16.60 -26.98 37.42
C THR A 119 16.79 -26.97 38.92
N GLY A 120 15.71 -27.15 39.69
CA GLY A 120 15.78 -27.34 41.14
C GLY A 120 14.70 -26.62 41.93
N SER A 121 13.45 -27.07 41.83
CA SER A 121 12.50 -26.91 42.94
C SER A 121 11.83 -28.26 43.21
N GLY A 122 12.14 -28.81 44.39
CA GLY A 122 11.80 -30.15 44.82
C GLY A 122 10.33 -30.32 45.16
N HIS A 123 9.50 -30.57 44.15
CA HIS A 123 8.23 -31.25 44.35
C HIS A 123 8.41 -32.72 43.97
N PRO A 124 8.16 -33.68 44.89
CA PRO A 124 8.16 -35.09 44.50
C PRO A 124 7.03 -35.25 43.50
N GLY A 125 7.39 -35.55 42.24
CA GLY A 125 6.40 -35.79 41.19
C GLY A 125 5.38 -36.85 41.63
N ARG A 126 4.25 -36.92 40.94
CA ARG A 126 3.20 -37.87 41.32
C ARG A 126 3.53 -39.27 40.80
N PRO A 127 3.11 -40.34 41.52
CA PRO A 127 3.23 -41.69 41.00
C PRO A 127 2.55 -41.82 39.63
N TYR A 128 3.13 -42.64 38.75
CA TYR A 128 2.56 -42.88 37.43
C TYR A 128 1.19 -43.55 37.52
N VAL A 129 0.16 -42.87 37.00
CA VAL A 129 -1.18 -43.43 36.82
C VAL A 129 -1.51 -43.43 35.33
N ARG A 130 -1.59 -44.63 34.73
CA ARG A 130 -1.76 -44.82 33.29
C ARG A 130 -2.94 -44.03 32.71
N SER A 131 -4.11 -44.12 33.35
CA SER A 131 -5.34 -43.48 32.87
C SER A 131 -5.26 -41.94 32.89
N GLU A 132 -4.47 -41.35 33.80
CA GLU A 132 -4.24 -39.91 33.84
C GLU A 132 -3.27 -39.49 32.74
N GLN A 133 -2.19 -40.24 32.52
CA GLN A 133 -1.21 -39.91 31.48
C GLN A 133 -1.80 -40.08 30.08
N GLU A 134 -2.65 -41.08 29.85
CA GLU A 134 -3.39 -41.24 28.58
C GLU A 134 -4.30 -40.03 28.31
N LYS A 135 -4.98 -39.51 29.34
CA LYS A 135 -5.78 -38.27 29.22
C LYS A 135 -4.92 -37.05 28.93
N ARG A 136 -3.76 -36.92 29.59
CA ARG A 136 -2.81 -35.82 29.36
C ARG A 136 -2.24 -35.84 27.95
N LEU A 137 -1.81 -37.01 27.47
CA LEU A 137 -1.36 -37.21 26.10
C LEU A 137 -2.46 -36.83 25.12
N ALA A 138 -3.69 -37.32 25.32
CA ALA A 138 -4.82 -36.98 24.45
C ALA A 138 -5.17 -35.48 24.45
N LYS A 139 -4.95 -34.76 25.57
CA LYS A 139 -5.08 -33.29 25.63
C LYS A 139 -3.95 -32.62 24.83
N ALA A 140 -2.71 -32.94 25.15
CA ALA A 140 -1.52 -32.37 24.51
C ALA A 140 -1.49 -32.62 22.99
N SER A 141 -1.85 -33.82 22.52
CA SER A 141 -1.94 -34.13 21.10
C SER A 141 -3.03 -33.32 20.39
N ARG A 142 -4.15 -33.04 21.05
CA ARG A 142 -5.20 -32.16 20.49
C ARG A 142 -4.74 -30.71 20.42
N ASP A 143 -4.06 -30.23 21.47
CA ASP A 143 -3.52 -28.87 21.53
C ASP A 143 -2.43 -28.67 20.46
N LEU A 144 -1.54 -29.65 20.28
CA LEU A 144 -0.54 -29.67 19.22
C LEU A 144 -1.18 -29.68 17.82
N ALA A 145 -2.21 -30.51 17.60
CA ALA A 145 -2.94 -30.53 16.34
C ALA A 145 -3.64 -29.19 16.04
N ARG A 146 -4.08 -28.46 17.08
CA ARG A 146 -4.73 -27.15 16.94
C ARG A 146 -3.76 -26.04 16.53
N LEU A 147 -2.49 -26.12 16.96
CA LEU A 147 -1.44 -25.17 16.55
C LEU A 147 -1.12 -25.27 15.05
N GLY A 148 -1.46 -26.40 14.41
CA GLY A 148 -1.25 -26.60 12.98
C GLY A 148 0.21 -26.87 12.64
N LYS A 149 0.53 -26.80 11.35
CA LYS A 149 1.91 -27.02 10.87
C LYS A 149 2.73 -25.76 11.10
N VAL A 150 3.89 -25.91 11.74
CA VAL A 150 4.86 -24.83 11.87
C VAL A 150 5.37 -24.46 10.47
N ASN A 151 5.29 -23.18 10.10
CA ASN A 151 5.86 -22.67 8.86
C ASN A 151 7.36 -22.36 9.07
N PRO A 152 8.30 -23.13 8.51
CA PRO A 152 9.73 -22.89 8.71
C PRO A 152 10.21 -21.60 8.05
N LEU A 153 9.48 -21.06 7.06
CA LEU A 153 9.84 -19.83 6.33
C LEU A 153 9.28 -18.56 6.99
N ALA A 154 8.50 -18.69 8.07
CA ALA A 154 7.78 -17.56 8.66
C ALA A 154 8.68 -16.39 9.09
N LEU A 155 9.89 -16.70 9.59
CA LEU A 155 10.85 -15.68 10.01
C LEU A 155 11.41 -14.89 8.82
N GLU A 156 11.72 -15.59 7.72
CA GLU A 156 12.22 -14.96 6.50
C GLU A 156 11.13 -14.13 5.82
N GLU A 157 9.91 -14.64 5.74
CA GLU A 157 8.75 -13.93 5.19
C GLU A 157 8.43 -12.67 6.01
N HIS A 158 8.48 -12.76 7.34
CA HIS A 158 8.29 -11.60 8.22
C HIS A 158 9.35 -10.52 7.95
N ALA A 159 10.63 -10.89 7.89
CA ALA A 159 11.70 -9.94 7.61
C ALA A 159 11.55 -9.27 6.24
N ALA A 160 11.16 -10.03 5.21
CA ALA A 160 10.91 -9.48 3.87
C ALA A 160 9.69 -8.53 3.85
N LEU A 161 8.61 -8.88 4.54
CA LEU A 161 7.43 -8.03 4.66
C LEU A 161 7.71 -6.75 5.44
N GLU A 162 8.50 -6.83 6.51
CA GLU A 162 8.92 -5.70 7.32
C GLU A 162 9.76 -4.71 6.49
N GLN A 163 10.73 -5.20 5.72
CA GLN A 163 11.50 -4.36 4.79
C GLN A 163 10.61 -3.67 3.75
N ARG A 164 9.65 -4.40 3.16
CA ARG A 164 8.70 -3.83 2.20
C ARG A 164 7.80 -2.78 2.84
N HIS A 165 7.35 -3.03 4.07
CA HIS A 165 6.54 -2.08 4.83
C HIS A 165 7.32 -0.80 5.11
N GLN A 166 8.57 -0.92 5.58
CA GLN A 166 9.43 0.23 5.86
C GLN A 166 9.64 1.09 4.61
N PHE A 167 9.99 0.46 3.48
CA PHE A 167 10.14 1.16 2.20
C PHE A 167 8.86 1.91 1.80
N LEU A 168 7.70 1.26 1.86
CA LEU A 168 6.43 1.90 1.49
C LEU A 168 6.04 3.03 2.47
N ALA A 169 6.35 2.89 3.75
CA ALA A 169 6.08 3.91 4.76
C ALA A 169 6.92 5.17 4.51
N GLU A 170 8.21 5.01 4.16
CA GLU A 170 9.09 6.11 3.78
C GLU A 170 8.60 6.81 2.51
N GLN A 171 8.28 6.05 1.46
CA GLN A 171 7.72 6.61 0.21
C GLN A 171 6.41 7.37 0.45
N LEU A 172 5.53 6.86 1.32
CA LEU A 172 4.29 7.54 1.67
C LEU A 172 4.56 8.84 2.44
N ALA A 173 5.52 8.84 3.35
CA ALA A 173 5.90 10.04 4.10
C ALA A 173 6.48 11.11 3.16
N ASP A 174 7.32 10.72 2.21
CA ASP A 174 7.87 11.62 1.19
C ASP A 174 6.78 12.23 0.33
N LEU A 175 5.84 11.42 -0.16
CA LEU A 175 4.73 11.89 -0.98
C LEU A 175 3.84 12.89 -0.22
N LYS A 176 3.57 12.63 1.06
CA LYS A 176 2.81 13.55 1.92
C LYS A 176 3.54 14.89 2.08
N ARG A 177 4.84 14.87 2.34
CA ARG A 177 5.66 16.09 2.43
C ARG A 177 5.63 16.88 1.12
N SER A 178 5.88 16.23 -0.02
CA SER A 178 5.83 16.90 -1.32
C SER A 178 4.47 17.50 -1.65
N ARG A 179 3.36 16.84 -1.24
CA ARG A 179 2.01 17.39 -1.39
C ARG A 179 1.86 18.67 -0.57
N ASP A 180 2.26 18.63 0.70
CA ASP A 180 2.10 19.77 1.60
C ASP A 180 2.98 20.95 1.15
N ASP A 181 4.21 20.68 0.66
CA ASP A 181 5.09 21.67 0.05
C ASP A 181 4.43 22.33 -1.18
N LEU A 182 3.86 21.54 -2.09
CA LEU A 182 3.16 22.06 -3.27
C LEU A 182 1.95 22.93 -2.90
N LEU A 183 1.18 22.54 -1.89
CA LEU A 183 0.06 23.35 -1.41
C LEU A 183 0.54 24.68 -0.83
N SER A 184 1.65 24.69 -0.10
CA SER A 184 2.23 25.93 0.43
C SER A 184 2.70 26.88 -0.68
N ILE A 185 3.27 26.33 -1.76
CA ILE A 185 3.65 27.11 -2.95
C ILE A 185 2.42 27.72 -3.63
N VAL A 186 1.33 26.96 -3.74
CA VAL A 186 0.07 27.49 -4.30
C VAL A 186 -0.44 28.66 -3.46
N GLU A 187 -0.45 28.53 -2.13
CA GLU A 187 -0.87 29.61 -1.22
C GLU A 187 0.02 30.86 -1.35
N GLU A 188 1.34 30.70 -1.48
CA GLU A 188 2.27 31.81 -1.70
C GLU A 188 2.02 32.51 -3.04
N ILE A 189 1.83 31.73 -4.12
CA ILE A 189 1.53 32.27 -5.45
C ILE A 189 0.20 33.02 -5.43
N ASP A 190 -0.83 32.45 -4.80
CA ASP A 190 -2.16 33.06 -4.71
C ASP A 190 -2.09 34.39 -3.96
N ALA A 191 -1.39 34.45 -2.81
CA ALA A 191 -1.17 35.69 -2.08
C ALA A 191 -0.45 36.75 -2.94
N ARG A 192 0.56 36.33 -3.71
CA ARG A 192 1.28 37.24 -4.60
C ARG A 192 0.42 37.73 -5.76
N VAL A 193 -0.41 36.86 -6.35
CA VAL A 193 -1.35 37.21 -7.41
C VAL A 193 -2.38 38.21 -6.90
N GLN A 194 -2.93 38.00 -5.70
CA GLN A 194 -3.87 38.93 -5.07
C GLN A 194 -3.25 40.32 -4.86
N GLU A 195 -2.01 40.38 -4.37
CA GLU A 195 -1.30 41.65 -4.18
C GLU A 195 -1.07 42.38 -5.50
N VAL A 196 -0.56 41.69 -6.52
CA VAL A 196 -0.29 42.26 -7.84
C VAL A 196 -1.57 42.72 -8.53
N PHE A 197 -2.64 41.92 -8.42
CA PHE A 197 -3.95 42.26 -8.97
C PHE A 197 -4.54 43.49 -8.28
N ALA A 198 -4.54 43.54 -6.94
CA ALA A 198 -5.07 44.67 -6.18
C ALA A 198 -4.34 45.97 -6.54
N GLN A 199 -2.99 45.94 -6.57
CA GLN A 199 -2.19 47.09 -7.00
C GLN A 199 -2.53 47.51 -8.43
N ALA A 200 -2.60 46.55 -9.37
CA ALA A 200 -2.93 46.84 -10.76
C ALA A 200 -4.35 47.42 -10.92
N TYR A 201 -5.33 46.90 -10.16
CA TYR A 201 -6.70 47.39 -10.15
C TYR A 201 -6.75 48.82 -9.63
N GLU A 202 -6.11 49.12 -8.49
CA GLU A 202 -6.10 50.47 -7.91
C GLU A 202 -5.43 51.48 -8.84
N ASP A 203 -4.28 51.12 -9.43
CA ASP A 203 -3.57 51.95 -10.40
C ASP A 203 -4.46 52.24 -11.62
N THR A 204 -5.09 51.20 -12.17
CA THR A 204 -5.98 51.30 -13.34
C THR A 204 -7.24 52.10 -13.01
N ALA A 205 -7.84 51.91 -11.83
CA ALA A 205 -9.03 52.64 -11.41
C ALA A 205 -8.76 54.15 -11.27
N ARG A 206 -7.61 54.54 -10.71
CA ARG A 206 -7.18 55.95 -10.65
C ARG A 206 -6.98 56.54 -12.04
N GLN A 207 -6.30 55.82 -12.93
CA GLN A 207 -6.11 56.28 -14.31
C GLN A 207 -7.43 56.34 -15.08
N PHE A 208 -8.34 55.38 -14.86
CA PHE A 208 -9.63 55.32 -15.53
C PHE A 208 -10.48 56.54 -15.20
N ALA A 209 -10.59 56.94 -13.93
CA ALA A 209 -11.33 58.14 -13.54
C ALA A 209 -10.77 59.41 -14.25
N SER A 210 -9.44 59.56 -14.29
CA SER A 210 -8.76 60.70 -14.93
C SER A 210 -8.94 60.72 -16.45
N VAL A 211 -8.80 59.56 -17.11
CA VAL A 211 -8.99 59.42 -18.55
C VAL A 211 -10.44 59.62 -18.95
N PHE A 212 -11.38 59.10 -18.15
CA PHE A 212 -12.81 59.20 -18.41
C PHE A 212 -13.29 60.65 -18.36
N ASP A 213 -12.88 61.43 -17.36
CA ASP A 213 -13.23 62.86 -17.24
C ASP A 213 -12.71 63.68 -18.45
N ARG A 214 -11.50 63.37 -18.94
CA ARG A 214 -10.95 64.02 -20.14
C ARG A 214 -11.73 63.68 -21.42
N LEU A 215 -12.12 62.41 -21.59
CA LEU A 215 -12.87 61.96 -22.76
C LEU A 215 -14.34 62.42 -22.70
N PHE A 216 -14.92 62.55 -21.50
CA PHE A 216 -16.29 63.00 -21.25
C PHE A 216 -16.33 64.15 -20.23
N PRO A 217 -16.13 65.41 -20.67
CA PRO A 217 -16.18 66.56 -19.76
C PRO A 217 -17.50 66.64 -19.00
N GLY A 218 -17.44 66.62 -17.66
CA GLY A 218 -18.61 66.62 -16.78
C GLY A 218 -19.28 65.26 -16.60
N GLY A 219 -18.64 64.17 -17.04
CA GLY A 219 -19.02 62.79 -16.76
C GLY A 219 -18.09 62.14 -15.73
N GLU A 220 -18.59 61.14 -15.02
CA GLU A 220 -17.82 60.37 -14.03
C GLU A 220 -17.78 58.90 -14.43
N GLY A 221 -16.60 58.29 -14.40
CA GLY A 221 -16.41 56.85 -14.65
C GLY A 221 -15.73 56.20 -13.45
N ARG A 222 -16.21 55.02 -13.05
CA ARG A 222 -15.59 54.20 -12.00
C ARG A 222 -15.53 52.73 -12.37
N LEU A 223 -14.46 52.06 -11.95
CA LEU A 223 -14.33 50.61 -11.97
C LEU A 223 -14.82 50.08 -10.63
N VAL A 224 -15.64 49.04 -10.63
CA VAL A 224 -16.20 48.43 -9.43
C VAL A 224 -15.94 46.93 -9.49
N LEU A 225 -15.44 46.35 -8.40
CA LEU A 225 -15.30 44.90 -8.28
C LEU A 225 -16.67 44.27 -8.00
N THR A 226 -16.99 43.16 -8.64
CA THR A 226 -18.22 42.43 -8.35
C THR A 226 -18.18 41.79 -6.96
N ASP A 227 -16.99 41.36 -6.53
CA ASP A 227 -16.75 40.79 -5.20
C ASP A 227 -15.43 41.34 -4.63
N PRO A 228 -15.47 42.39 -3.78
CA PRO A 228 -14.26 42.97 -3.20
C PRO A 228 -13.51 42.05 -2.22
N ASP A 229 -14.14 41.00 -1.72
CA ASP A 229 -13.54 40.12 -0.71
C ASP A 229 -12.77 38.95 -1.36
N ASP A 230 -12.98 38.68 -2.65
CA ASP A 230 -12.26 37.65 -3.43
C ASP A 230 -11.59 38.24 -4.68
N MET A 231 -10.34 38.69 -4.50
CA MET A 231 -9.51 39.26 -5.57
C MET A 231 -9.10 38.24 -6.65
N LEU A 232 -9.21 36.92 -6.40
CA LEU A 232 -8.82 35.90 -7.37
C LEU A 232 -9.94 35.61 -8.37
N THR A 233 -11.21 35.68 -7.93
CA THR A 233 -12.36 35.32 -8.77
C THR A 233 -13.27 36.49 -9.12
N THR A 234 -13.07 37.67 -8.53
CA THR A 234 -13.89 38.86 -8.82
C THR A 234 -13.85 39.28 -10.28
N GLY A 235 -15.01 39.67 -10.80
CA GLY A 235 -15.15 40.42 -12.03
C GLY A 235 -14.92 41.93 -11.83
N ILE A 236 -14.80 42.64 -12.94
CA ILE A 236 -14.70 44.11 -12.98
C ILE A 236 -15.91 44.64 -13.76
N GLU A 237 -16.74 45.44 -13.11
CA GLU A 237 -17.82 46.22 -13.73
C GLU A 237 -17.37 47.65 -14.01
N ILE A 238 -17.82 48.20 -15.13
CA ILE A 238 -17.59 49.59 -15.51
C ILE A 238 -18.89 50.35 -15.34
N GLU A 239 -18.86 51.35 -14.46
CA GLU A 239 -19.96 52.27 -14.28
C GLU A 239 -19.60 53.63 -14.85
N ALA A 240 -20.49 54.15 -15.69
CA ALA A 240 -20.32 55.43 -16.35
C ALA A 240 -21.52 56.32 -16.09
N ARG A 241 -21.23 57.58 -15.81
CA ARG A 241 -22.21 58.66 -15.65
C ARG A 241 -21.91 59.74 -16.68
N PRO A 242 -22.58 59.74 -17.84
CA PRO A 242 -22.45 60.83 -18.81
C PRO A 242 -23.01 62.14 -18.24
N ALA A 243 -22.54 63.27 -18.78
CA ALA A 243 -22.94 64.61 -18.34
C ALA A 243 -24.47 64.75 -18.20
N GLY A 244 -24.93 65.02 -16.98
CA GLY A 244 -26.34 65.23 -16.65
C GLY A 244 -27.23 63.97 -16.55
N LYS A 245 -26.68 62.75 -16.68
CA LYS A 245 -27.44 61.49 -16.57
C LYS A 245 -27.17 60.73 -15.26
N LYS A 246 -28.04 59.76 -14.94
CA LYS A 246 -27.81 58.79 -13.84
C LYS A 246 -26.73 57.78 -14.22
N VAL A 247 -26.04 57.23 -13.21
CA VAL A 247 -25.04 56.16 -13.37
C VAL A 247 -25.67 54.95 -14.06
N LYS A 248 -24.99 54.42 -15.07
CA LYS A 248 -25.40 53.22 -15.81
C LYS A 248 -24.23 52.25 -15.94
N ARG A 249 -24.52 50.95 -15.95
CA ARG A 249 -23.57 49.92 -16.37
C ARG A 249 -23.25 50.07 -17.86
N LEU A 250 -22.05 49.69 -18.27
CA LEU A 250 -21.59 49.74 -19.66
C LEU A 250 -22.58 49.12 -20.67
N SER A 251 -23.25 48.04 -20.29
CA SER A 251 -24.26 47.34 -21.11
C SER A 251 -25.51 48.19 -21.42
N LEU A 252 -25.74 49.26 -20.67
CA LEU A 252 -26.91 50.14 -20.77
C LEU A 252 -26.61 51.49 -21.44
N LEU A 253 -25.42 51.65 -22.02
CA LEU A 253 -24.98 52.85 -22.75
C LEU A 253 -25.30 52.78 -24.24
N SER A 254 -25.31 53.93 -24.92
CA SER A 254 -25.44 53.99 -26.39
C SER A 254 -24.19 53.41 -27.08
N GLY A 255 -24.31 53.02 -28.35
CA GLY A 255 -23.21 52.37 -29.10
C GLY A 255 -21.89 53.17 -29.12
N GLY A 256 -21.97 54.49 -29.32
CA GLY A 256 -20.78 55.37 -29.28
C GLY A 256 -20.22 55.59 -27.87
N GLU A 257 -21.08 55.78 -26.87
CA GLU A 257 -20.67 55.91 -25.45
C GLU A 257 -19.98 54.63 -24.95
N ARG A 258 -20.45 53.45 -25.39
CA ARG A 258 -19.86 52.16 -25.06
C ARG A 258 -18.47 51.99 -25.66
N SER A 259 -18.28 52.33 -26.94
CA SER A 259 -16.98 52.26 -27.61
C SER A 259 -15.96 53.19 -26.95
N LEU A 260 -16.36 54.43 -26.64
CA LEU A 260 -15.48 55.40 -26.01
C LEU A 260 -15.12 55.03 -24.56
N ALA A 261 -16.05 54.45 -23.80
CA ALA A 261 -15.76 53.92 -22.47
C ALA A 261 -14.79 52.71 -22.51
N ALA A 262 -14.88 51.86 -23.54
CA ALA A 262 -13.91 50.78 -23.74
C ALA A 262 -12.51 51.31 -24.10
N VAL A 263 -12.43 52.33 -24.96
CA VAL A 263 -11.16 53.02 -25.27
C VAL A 263 -10.59 53.69 -24.02
N ALA A 264 -11.43 54.31 -23.18
CA ALA A 264 -11.00 54.90 -21.92
C ALA A 264 -10.36 53.86 -20.98
N LEU A 265 -10.94 52.66 -20.91
CA LEU A 265 -10.37 51.54 -20.14
C LEU A 265 -9.00 51.12 -20.69
N LEU A 266 -8.89 50.91 -22.01
CA LEU A 266 -7.63 50.52 -22.63
C LEU A 266 -6.54 51.54 -22.36
N VAL A 267 -6.84 52.83 -22.55
CA VAL A 267 -5.91 53.92 -22.24
C VAL A 267 -5.54 53.93 -20.75
N ALA A 268 -6.49 53.73 -19.85
CA ALA A 268 -6.22 53.68 -18.41
C ALA A 268 -5.25 52.55 -18.06
N ILE A 269 -5.44 51.37 -18.64
CA ILE A 269 -4.52 50.23 -18.50
C ILE A 269 -3.13 50.61 -19.03
N PHE A 270 -3.03 51.24 -20.20
CA PHE A 270 -1.75 51.64 -20.79
C PHE A 270 -1.00 52.69 -19.94
N LYS A 271 -1.73 53.66 -19.35
CA LYS A 271 -1.13 54.65 -18.44
C LYS A 271 -0.72 54.03 -17.10
N ALA A 272 -1.47 53.06 -16.58
CA ALA A 272 -1.15 52.36 -15.34
C ALA A 272 0.04 51.40 -15.51
N ARG A 273 0.12 50.71 -16.65
CA ARG A 273 1.16 49.73 -16.97
C ARG A 273 1.73 50.01 -18.38
N PRO A 274 2.71 50.92 -18.49
CA PRO A 274 3.29 51.28 -19.78
C PRO A 274 4.07 50.12 -20.39
N SER A 275 3.80 49.84 -21.67
CA SER A 275 4.49 48.87 -22.52
C SER A 275 5.50 49.59 -23.40
N PRO A 276 6.60 48.92 -23.84
CA PRO A 276 7.55 49.51 -24.77
C PRO A 276 6.91 49.95 -26.09
N PHE A 277 5.90 49.22 -26.57
CA PHE A 277 5.14 49.57 -27.76
C PHE A 277 3.67 49.14 -27.67
N TYR A 278 2.84 49.79 -28.48
CA TYR A 278 1.42 49.50 -28.65
C TYR A 278 1.08 49.45 -30.15
N VAL A 279 0.27 48.46 -30.53
CA VAL A 279 -0.32 48.34 -31.88
C VAL A 279 -1.82 48.49 -31.75
N MET A 280 -2.40 49.43 -32.49
CA MET A 280 -3.82 49.73 -32.48
C MET A 280 -4.35 49.67 -33.91
N ASP A 281 -5.44 48.95 -34.12
CA ASP A 281 -6.07 48.78 -35.43
C ASP A 281 -7.48 49.35 -35.42
N GLU A 282 -7.69 50.44 -36.17
CA GLU A 282 -8.95 51.17 -36.36
C GLU A 282 -9.76 51.43 -35.07
N VAL A 283 -9.05 51.64 -33.95
CA VAL A 283 -9.65 51.82 -32.62
C VAL A 283 -10.54 53.07 -32.53
N GLU A 284 -10.34 54.02 -33.44
CA GLU A 284 -11.06 55.28 -33.50
C GLU A 284 -12.24 55.31 -34.48
N ALA A 285 -12.50 54.23 -35.24
CA ALA A 285 -13.50 54.22 -36.31
C ALA A 285 -14.94 54.52 -35.84
N ALA A 286 -15.22 54.29 -34.57
CA ALA A 286 -16.54 54.54 -33.95
C ALA A 286 -16.64 55.91 -33.25
N LEU A 287 -15.61 56.77 -33.34
CA LEU A 287 -15.55 58.05 -32.64
C LEU A 287 -15.94 59.21 -33.55
N ASP A 288 -16.60 60.21 -32.97
CA ASP A 288 -16.85 61.48 -33.64
C ASP A 288 -15.59 62.39 -33.62
N ASP A 289 -15.60 63.46 -34.42
CA ASP A 289 -14.45 64.36 -34.55
C ASP A 289 -14.02 64.99 -33.23
N THR A 290 -14.94 65.20 -32.30
CA THR A 290 -14.66 65.85 -31.01
C THR A 290 -13.93 64.87 -30.08
N ASN A 291 -14.42 63.64 -29.96
CA ASN A 291 -13.82 62.61 -29.12
C ASN A 291 -12.53 62.05 -29.73
N LEU A 292 -12.43 62.00 -31.06
CA LEU A 292 -11.19 61.70 -31.77
C LEU A 292 -10.08 62.70 -31.39
N GLY A 293 -10.39 64.01 -31.35
CA GLY A 293 -9.41 65.01 -30.92
C GLY A 293 -8.87 64.77 -29.51
N ARG A 294 -9.76 64.47 -28.55
CA ARG A 294 -9.37 64.15 -27.16
C ARG A 294 -8.53 62.89 -27.06
N LEU A 295 -8.86 61.86 -27.85
CA LEU A 295 -8.08 60.62 -27.90
C LEU A 295 -6.67 60.88 -28.45
N LEU A 296 -6.53 61.70 -29.49
CA LEU A 296 -5.23 62.04 -30.08
C LEU A 296 -4.32 62.81 -29.11
N GLU A 297 -4.88 63.66 -28.24
CA GLU A 297 -4.12 64.31 -27.16
C GLU A 297 -3.53 63.28 -26.19
N ILE A 298 -4.33 62.28 -25.81
CA ILE A 298 -3.89 61.18 -24.94
C ILE A 298 -2.79 60.36 -25.64
N PHE A 299 -2.95 60.04 -26.93
CA PHE A 299 -1.91 59.32 -27.68
C PHE A 299 -0.62 60.12 -27.79
N THR A 300 -0.70 61.44 -27.91
CA THR A 300 0.47 62.34 -27.91
C THR A 300 1.21 62.29 -26.58
N GLU A 301 0.49 62.18 -25.46
CA GLU A 301 1.11 61.97 -24.14
C GLU A 301 1.79 60.59 -24.05
N LEU A 302 1.09 59.53 -24.46
CA LEU A 302 1.62 58.16 -24.43
C LEU A 302 2.87 58.00 -25.32
N ARG A 303 2.93 58.74 -26.44
CA ARG A 303 4.07 58.77 -27.35
C ARG A 303 5.37 59.25 -26.70
N ARG A 304 5.29 59.96 -25.56
CA ARG A 304 6.48 60.43 -24.83
C ARG A 304 7.25 59.28 -24.16
N SER A 305 6.56 58.20 -23.82
CA SER A 305 7.13 57.06 -23.08
C SER A 305 7.08 55.74 -23.84
N SER A 306 6.24 55.61 -24.86
CA SER A 306 5.99 54.36 -25.57
C SER A 306 5.92 54.58 -27.08
N GLN A 307 6.28 53.56 -27.87
CA GLN A 307 6.10 53.59 -29.32
C GLN A 307 4.65 53.23 -29.68
N LEU A 308 3.99 54.06 -30.48
CA LEU A 308 2.63 53.76 -30.98
C LEU A 308 2.67 53.45 -32.47
N ILE A 309 2.07 52.32 -32.85
CA ILE A 309 1.80 51.93 -34.23
C ILE A 309 0.28 51.91 -34.39
N ILE A 310 -0.25 52.85 -35.17
CA ILE A 310 -1.70 52.99 -35.36
C ILE A 310 -2.02 52.71 -36.83
N ILE A 311 -2.89 51.73 -37.06
CA ILE A 311 -3.47 51.42 -38.37
C ILE A 311 -4.81 52.15 -38.42
N THR A 312 -4.94 53.05 -39.40
CA THR A 312 -6.10 53.93 -39.47
C THR A 312 -6.31 54.46 -40.87
N HIS A 313 -7.57 54.78 -41.19
CA HIS A 313 -7.96 55.58 -42.35
C HIS A 313 -8.37 57.02 -41.96
N GLN A 314 -8.29 57.39 -40.67
CA GLN A 314 -8.69 58.70 -40.16
C GLN A 314 -7.61 59.76 -40.40
N LYS A 315 -7.94 60.80 -41.16
CA LYS A 315 -7.01 61.87 -41.55
C LYS A 315 -6.40 62.59 -40.34
N ARG A 316 -7.22 62.88 -39.31
CA ARG A 316 -6.74 63.57 -38.10
C ARG A 316 -5.73 62.73 -37.32
N THR A 317 -5.90 61.40 -37.27
CA THR A 317 -4.91 60.51 -36.65
C THR A 317 -3.60 60.50 -37.43
N MET A 318 -3.67 60.48 -38.77
CA MET A 318 -2.49 60.55 -39.64
C MET A 318 -1.70 61.85 -39.49
N GLU A 319 -2.36 62.98 -39.23
CA GLU A 319 -1.72 64.30 -39.08
C GLU A 319 -0.81 64.41 -37.85
N VAL A 320 -1.06 63.64 -36.79
CA VAL A 320 -0.30 63.68 -35.52
C VAL A 320 0.87 62.67 -35.52
N ALA A 321 0.98 61.85 -36.55
CA ALA A 321 2.01 60.83 -36.66
C ALA A 321 3.40 61.43 -37.00
N ASP A 322 4.46 60.78 -36.54
CA ASP A 322 5.84 61.16 -36.95
C ASP A 322 6.22 60.58 -38.31
N ALA A 323 5.65 59.43 -38.64
CA ALA A 323 5.87 58.73 -39.89
C ALA A 323 4.59 58.02 -40.31
N LEU A 324 4.32 58.06 -41.61
CA LEU A 324 3.22 57.37 -42.25
C LEU A 324 3.76 56.22 -43.08
N TYR A 325 3.15 55.06 -42.92
CA TYR A 325 3.40 53.88 -43.74
C TYR A 325 2.13 53.57 -44.54
N GLY A 326 2.15 53.89 -45.83
CA GLY A 326 1.08 53.57 -46.76
C GLY A 326 1.26 52.18 -47.34
N ILE A 327 0.21 51.35 -47.26
CA ILE A 327 0.19 50.05 -47.92
C ILE A 327 -0.48 50.21 -49.29
N THR A 328 0.21 49.81 -50.35
CA THR A 328 -0.32 49.84 -51.72
C THR A 328 -0.24 48.44 -52.33
N MET A 329 -1.17 48.11 -53.23
CA MET A 329 -1.17 46.85 -53.94
C MET A 329 -0.98 47.11 -55.43
N ARG A 330 0.01 46.46 -56.04
CA ARG A 330 0.25 46.51 -57.49
C ARG A 330 0.53 45.09 -57.98
N ASP A 331 -0.17 44.68 -59.03
CA ASP A 331 -0.03 43.35 -59.64
C ASP A 331 -0.18 42.19 -58.65
N GLY A 332 -1.07 42.34 -57.64
CA GLY A 332 -1.31 41.33 -56.60
C GLY A 332 -0.22 41.24 -55.51
N ILE A 333 0.82 42.08 -55.56
CA ILE A 333 1.87 42.15 -54.55
C ILE A 333 1.68 43.41 -53.70
N THR A 334 1.60 43.22 -52.38
CA THR A 334 1.53 44.31 -51.40
C THR A 334 2.91 44.95 -51.22
N LYS A 335 3.01 46.26 -51.41
CA LYS A 335 4.21 47.07 -51.19
C LYS A 335 3.93 48.18 -50.18
N ALA A 336 4.82 48.32 -49.20
CA ALA A 336 4.80 49.41 -48.24
C ALA A 336 5.57 50.62 -48.79
N VAL A 337 4.99 51.81 -48.63
CA VAL A 337 5.61 53.10 -48.93
C VAL A 337 5.66 53.88 -47.62
N SER A 338 6.82 54.44 -47.28
CA SER A 338 7.00 55.20 -46.04
C SER A 338 7.27 56.67 -46.32
N GLN A 339 6.64 57.55 -45.55
CA GLN A 339 6.90 58.99 -45.55
C GLN A 339 7.08 59.48 -44.11
N ARG A 340 8.19 60.17 -43.81
CA ARG A 340 8.37 60.85 -42.52
C ARG A 340 7.72 62.23 -42.60
N LEU A 341 6.88 62.58 -41.63
CA LEU A 341 6.23 63.88 -41.55
C LEU A 341 7.21 64.87 -40.89
N ALA A 342 7.54 65.96 -41.58
CA ALA A 342 8.41 67.00 -41.04
C ALA A 342 7.64 67.81 -39.98
N GLN A 343 8.19 67.95 -38.78
CA GLN A 343 7.65 68.84 -37.76
C GLN A 343 7.78 70.29 -38.24
N PRO A 344 6.70 71.10 -38.29
CA PRO A 344 6.85 72.53 -38.51
C PRO A 344 7.50 73.15 -37.27
N ASP A 345 8.69 73.74 -37.43
CA ASP A 345 9.36 74.56 -36.42
C ASP A 345 8.40 75.66 -35.94
N ARG A 346 7.83 75.49 -34.75
CA ARG A 346 7.17 76.55 -33.99
C ARG A 346 8.19 77.16 -33.03
N ASP A 347 9.19 77.84 -33.56
CA ASP A 347 10.02 78.80 -32.82
C ASP A 347 10.95 79.58 -33.76
N THR A 348 10.37 80.44 -34.60
CA THR A 348 11.08 81.62 -35.13
C THR A 348 10.08 82.77 -35.34
N ALA A 349 9.50 83.24 -34.24
CA ALA A 349 8.98 84.61 -34.19
C ALA A 349 10.16 85.53 -33.86
N VAL A 350 10.96 85.88 -34.87
CA VAL A 350 11.89 87.01 -34.77
C VAL A 350 11.07 88.27 -35.06
N THR A 351 10.92 89.08 -34.03
CA THR A 351 10.38 90.44 -34.06
C THR A 351 11.11 91.29 -35.12
N PRO A 352 10.41 92.11 -35.92
CA PRO A 352 11.07 93.12 -36.73
C PRO A 352 11.34 94.32 -35.82
N ASP A 353 12.61 94.69 -35.67
CA ASP A 353 12.95 96.01 -35.12
C ASP A 353 13.79 96.79 -36.13
N VAL A 354 13.40 98.07 -36.20
CA VAL A 354 13.88 99.19 -37.01
C VAL A 354 15.23 99.70 -36.51
#